data_AF-U1NTP0-F1
#
_entry.id   AF-U1NTP0-F1
#
_cell.length_a   1.000
_cell.length_b   1.000
_cell.length_c   1.000
_cell.angle_alpha   90.00
_cell.angle_beta   90.00
_cell.angle_gamma   90.00
#
_symmetry.space_group_name_H-M   'P 1'
#
loop_
_entity.id
_entity.type
_entity.pdbx_description
1 polymer ?
#
loop_
_entity_poly.entity_id
_entity_poly.type
_entity_poly.pdbx_seq_one_letter_code
_entity_poly.pdbx_strand_id
1 'polypeptide(L)'
;MSSVDHDGCSIHYTTAGPSDAPAVVFLGDLGFGAWQWSWQYDAVAGPFRAVVVDTRGCGRSDAPAGSWEIGEFVADLDAVLADQNLRKAHLVGCGLGGCVALAAAHRTNRARSLTLIGTPATGGEFDPTDLRADSPTTIRSGRRRPHCCRTSSSPATTPRFSRSSSGDTRRTPRNAFSRHRRQQSPTSIPNRSTR
;
A
#
# COMPACT_ATOMS: atom_id res chain seq x y z
N MET A 1 5.84 5.97 23.20
CA MET A 1 4.53 6.36 22.64
C MET A 1 4.51 7.85 22.65
N SER A 2 4.28 8.45 21.49
CA SER A 2 4.52 9.87 21.26
C SER A 2 3.35 10.45 20.47
N SER A 3 3.14 11.75 20.58
CA SER A 3 2.18 12.48 19.76
C SER A 3 2.81 13.78 19.27
N VAL A 4 2.26 14.30 18.17
CA VAL A 4 2.61 15.60 17.60
C VAL A 4 1.32 16.40 17.42
N ASP A 5 1.36 17.70 17.69
CA ASP A 5 0.25 18.60 17.38
C ASP A 5 0.37 19.08 15.93
N HIS A 6 -0.74 19.02 15.20
CA HIS A 6 -0.91 19.63 13.89
C HIS A 6 -2.25 20.35 13.84
N ASP A 7 -2.22 21.69 13.74
CA ASP A 7 -3.39 22.57 13.71
C ASP A 7 -4.41 22.31 14.84
N GLY A 8 -3.91 22.06 16.06
CA GLY A 8 -4.75 21.79 17.23
C GLY A 8 -5.34 20.39 17.28
N CYS A 9 -4.83 19.47 16.45
CA CYS A 9 -5.12 18.04 16.48
C CYS A 9 -3.88 17.28 16.97
N SER A 10 -3.96 16.59 18.12
CA SER A 10 -2.90 15.70 18.57
C SER A 10 -2.94 14.39 17.80
N ILE A 11 -1.91 14.14 16.99
CA ILE A 11 -1.72 12.91 16.22
C ILE A 11 -0.78 11.98 16.98
N HIS A 12 -1.33 10.88 17.47
CA HIS A 12 -0.59 9.84 18.16
C HIS A 12 0.09 8.87 17.18
N TYR A 13 1.31 8.45 17.52
CA TYR A 13 2.02 7.42 16.78
C TYR A 13 2.94 6.61 17.69
N THR A 14 3.28 5.41 17.25
CA THR A 14 4.17 4.48 17.96
C THR A 14 5.34 4.09 17.08
N THR A 15 6.53 3.96 17.68
CA THR A 15 7.76 3.66 16.94
C THR A 15 8.54 2.51 17.57
N ALA A 16 9.17 1.68 16.73
CA ALA A 16 10.17 0.70 17.14
C ALA A 16 11.31 0.60 16.11
N GLY A 17 12.42 0.01 16.57
CA GLY A 17 13.65 -0.12 15.80
C GLY A 17 14.61 1.06 15.99
N PRO A 18 15.81 0.98 15.41
CA PRO A 18 16.84 2.02 15.51
C PRO A 18 16.38 3.34 14.90
N SER A 19 16.72 4.46 15.52
CA SER A 19 16.30 5.81 15.08
C SER A 19 16.90 6.24 13.74
N ASP A 20 18.07 5.68 13.39
CA ASP A 20 18.86 5.92 12.18
C ASP A 20 18.57 4.93 11.03
N ALA A 21 17.77 3.90 11.28
CA ALA A 21 17.36 2.95 10.25
C ALA A 21 16.37 3.58 9.24
N PRO A 22 16.29 3.08 8.00
CA PRO A 22 15.26 3.51 7.05
C PRO A 22 13.86 3.32 7.64
N ALA A 23 12.99 4.31 7.46
CA ALA A 23 11.66 4.30 8.07
C ALA A 23 10.60 3.61 7.20
N VAL A 24 9.73 2.84 7.85
CA VAL A 24 8.48 2.31 7.30
C VAL A 24 7.33 2.88 8.11
N VAL A 25 6.43 3.62 7.45
CA VAL A 25 5.28 4.27 8.09
C VAL A 25 4.01 3.54 7.69
N PHE A 26 3.22 3.17 8.69
CA PHE A 26 1.96 2.47 8.54
C PHE A 26 0.77 3.41 8.79
N LEU A 27 -0.17 3.43 7.84
CA LEU A 27 -1.39 4.22 7.87
C LEU A 27 -2.61 3.31 7.83
N GLY A 28 -3.40 3.34 8.91
CA GLY A 28 -4.59 2.50 9.10
C GLY A 28 -5.75 2.83 8.15
N ASP A 29 -6.70 1.91 8.06
CA ASP A 29 -7.97 2.14 7.41
C ASP A 29 -8.93 2.94 8.31
N LEU A 30 -10.02 3.46 7.75
CA LEU A 30 -10.98 4.27 8.49
C LEU A 30 -11.58 3.50 9.67
N GLY A 31 -11.48 4.06 10.88
CA GLY A 31 -12.00 3.46 12.11
C GLY A 31 -11.09 2.40 12.74
N PHE A 32 -9.91 2.16 12.16
CA PHE A 32 -8.92 1.24 12.69
C PHE A 32 -7.76 2.02 13.34
N GLY A 33 -7.36 1.62 14.55
CA GLY A 33 -6.20 2.18 15.24
C GLY A 33 -4.91 1.42 14.92
N ALA A 34 -3.83 1.78 15.61
CA ALA A 34 -2.50 1.19 15.45
C ALA A 34 -2.47 -0.34 15.54
N TRP A 35 -3.41 -0.95 16.26
CA TRP A 35 -3.55 -2.40 16.39
C TRP A 35 -3.73 -3.14 15.06
N GLN A 36 -4.20 -2.45 14.00
CA GLN A 36 -4.28 -3.01 12.65
C GLN A 36 -2.92 -3.53 12.15
N TRP A 37 -1.84 -2.92 12.62
CA TRP A 37 -0.48 -3.17 12.12
C TRP A 37 0.40 -3.95 13.08
N SER A 38 -0.11 -4.42 14.23
CA SER A 38 0.73 -5.01 15.30
C SER A 38 1.69 -6.10 14.79
N TRP A 39 1.21 -6.97 13.90
CA TRP A 39 1.98 -8.10 13.37
C TRP A 39 3.07 -7.63 12.40
N GLN A 40 2.75 -6.67 11.52
CA GLN A 40 3.69 -6.11 10.55
C GLN A 40 4.71 -5.21 11.21
N TYR A 41 4.28 -4.44 12.21
CA TYR A 41 5.11 -3.57 13.03
C TYR A 41 6.24 -4.36 13.68
N ASP A 42 5.92 -5.45 14.38
CA ASP A 42 6.93 -6.31 15.02
C ASP A 42 7.83 -7.00 13.99
N ALA A 43 7.29 -7.39 12.83
CA ALA A 43 8.04 -8.09 11.79
C ALA A 43 9.10 -7.22 11.09
N VAL A 44 8.89 -5.90 10.99
CA VAL A 44 9.83 -4.99 10.33
C VAL A 44 10.72 -4.21 11.29
N ALA A 45 10.32 -4.10 12.57
CA ALA A 45 11.10 -3.43 13.59
C ALA A 45 12.48 -4.09 13.77
N GLY A 46 13.55 -3.30 13.68
CA GLY A 46 14.93 -3.78 13.79
C GLY A 46 15.75 -3.38 12.57
N PRO A 47 15.60 -4.03 11.41
CA PRO A 47 16.22 -3.57 10.16
C PRO A 47 15.62 -2.25 9.66
N PHE A 48 14.38 -1.94 10.06
CA PHE A 48 13.71 -0.67 9.79
C PHE A 48 13.29 0.02 11.08
N ARG A 49 13.12 1.34 10.97
CA ARG A 49 12.36 2.13 11.94
C ARG A 49 10.89 2.03 11.59
N ALA A 50 10.14 1.25 12.34
CA ALA A 50 8.69 1.13 12.17
C ALA A 50 8.01 2.32 12.85
N VAL A 51 7.08 2.97 12.15
CA VAL A 51 6.24 4.05 12.68
C VAL A 51 4.78 3.73 12.35
N VAL A 52 3.95 3.56 13.36
CA VAL A 52 2.50 3.34 13.19
C VAL A 52 1.77 4.58 13.64
N VAL A 53 1.03 5.19 12.72
CA VAL A 53 0.27 6.41 12.99
C VAL A 53 -1.18 6.03 13.27
N ASP A 54 -1.71 6.49 14.41
CA ASP A 54 -3.14 6.58 14.61
C ASP A 54 -3.61 7.77 13.76
N THR A 55 -4.30 7.52 12.65
CA THR A 55 -4.83 8.60 11.81
C THR A 55 -5.80 9.46 12.61
N ARG A 56 -5.94 10.75 12.26
CA ARG A 56 -6.93 11.62 12.92
C ARG A 56 -8.30 10.95 12.98
N GLY A 57 -8.97 11.07 14.12
CA GLY A 57 -10.24 10.41 14.40
C GLY A 57 -10.14 8.92 14.77
N CYS A 58 -8.94 8.34 14.83
CA CYS A 58 -8.74 6.93 15.14
C CYS A 58 -7.78 6.73 16.32
N GLY A 59 -7.95 5.61 17.03
CA GLY A 59 -7.02 5.19 18.09
C GLY A 59 -6.92 6.22 19.21
N ARG A 60 -5.71 6.74 19.44
CA ARG A 60 -5.42 7.76 20.46
C ARG A 60 -5.23 9.16 19.89
N SER A 61 -5.43 9.34 18.59
CA SER A 61 -5.39 10.65 17.97
C SER A 61 -6.71 11.39 18.17
N ASP A 62 -6.64 12.71 18.19
CA ASP A 62 -7.83 13.55 18.36
C ASP A 62 -8.79 13.44 17.17
N ALA A 63 -10.04 13.81 17.41
CA ALA A 63 -11.11 13.85 16.42
C ALA A 63 -11.78 15.23 16.39
N PRO A 64 -11.04 16.30 16.03
CA PRO A 64 -11.59 17.66 16.06
C PRO A 64 -12.70 17.83 15.03
N ALA A 65 -13.61 18.76 15.31
CA ALA A 65 -14.56 19.21 14.30
C ALA A 65 -13.82 20.00 13.21
N GLY A 66 -14.17 19.79 11.93
CA GLY A 66 -13.52 20.51 10.84
C GLY A 66 -13.46 19.71 9.54
N SER A 67 -12.47 20.06 8.72
CA SER A 67 -12.19 19.42 7.43
C SER A 67 -11.64 18.00 7.61
N TRP A 68 -12.16 17.06 6.83
CA TRP A 68 -11.70 15.67 6.74
C TRP A 68 -11.20 15.35 5.33
N GLU A 69 -10.66 16.36 4.66
CA GLU A 69 -10.10 16.25 3.32
C GLU A 69 -8.79 15.47 3.32
N ILE A 70 -8.51 14.70 2.26
CA ILE A 70 -7.26 13.90 2.17
C ILE A 70 -6.00 14.75 2.35
N GLY A 71 -6.01 16.02 1.90
CA GLY A 71 -4.87 16.92 2.07
C GLY A 71 -4.50 17.15 3.54
N GLU A 72 -5.49 17.14 4.41
CA GLU A 72 -5.34 17.36 5.83
C GLU A 72 -4.68 16.15 6.52
N PHE A 73 -5.11 14.93 6.15
CA PHE A 73 -4.43 13.70 6.59
C PHE A 73 -2.99 13.61 6.07
N VAL A 74 -2.70 14.15 4.89
CA VAL A 74 -1.32 14.23 4.37
C VAL A 74 -0.49 15.20 5.20
N ALA A 75 -1.06 16.32 5.64
CA ALA A 75 -0.38 17.29 6.50
C ALA A 75 -0.08 16.70 7.89
N ASP A 76 -0.99 15.91 8.47
CA ASP A 76 -0.72 15.15 9.71
C ASP A 76 0.45 14.18 9.54
N LEU A 77 0.47 13.43 8.43
CA LEU A 77 1.56 12.53 8.12
C LEU A 77 2.89 13.30 8.02
N ASP A 78 2.89 14.45 7.36
CA ASP A 78 4.07 15.31 7.26
C ASP A 78 4.52 15.84 8.63
N ALA A 79 3.60 16.18 9.53
CA ALA A 79 3.90 16.59 10.90
C ALA A 79 4.56 15.44 11.69
N VAL A 80 4.02 14.22 11.61
CA VAL A 80 4.62 13.03 12.24
C VAL A 80 6.02 12.75 11.68
N LEU A 81 6.19 12.83 10.35
CA LEU A 81 7.50 12.65 9.72
C LEU A 81 8.50 13.73 10.16
N ALA A 82 8.06 14.97 10.28
CA ALA A 82 8.91 16.08 10.72
C ALA A 82 9.36 15.90 12.17
N ASP A 83 8.44 15.57 13.07
CA ASP A 83 8.73 15.32 14.49
C ASP A 83 9.71 14.15 14.67
N GLN A 84 9.58 13.11 13.85
CA GLN A 84 10.50 11.96 13.85
C GLN A 84 11.82 12.20 13.10
N ASN A 85 12.04 13.42 12.60
CA ASN A 85 13.20 13.83 11.80
C ASN A 85 13.39 12.97 10.53
N LEU A 86 12.29 12.52 9.93
CA LEU A 86 12.26 11.65 8.77
C LEU A 86 12.07 12.44 7.48
N ARG A 87 13.14 12.53 6.68
CA ARG A 87 13.08 13.19 5.37
C ARG A 87 12.31 12.36 4.33
N LYS A 88 12.46 11.03 4.35
CA LYS A 88 11.73 10.10 3.49
C LYS A 88 11.39 8.81 4.23
N ALA A 89 10.30 8.16 3.84
CA ALA A 89 9.87 6.88 4.39
C ALA A 89 9.24 5.97 3.33
N HIS A 90 9.26 4.66 3.56
CA HIS A 90 8.43 3.70 2.87
C HIS A 90 7.02 3.79 3.45
N LEU A 91 6.01 4.08 2.63
CA LEU A 91 4.63 4.25 3.09
C LEU A 91 3.82 2.99 2.83
N VAL A 92 3.17 2.48 3.88
CA VAL A 92 2.27 1.32 3.83
C VAL A 92 0.90 1.80 4.29
N GLY A 93 -0.10 1.70 3.41
CA GLY A 93 -1.45 2.18 3.70
C GLY A 93 -2.53 1.17 3.35
N CYS A 94 -3.59 1.15 4.15
CA CYS A 94 -4.79 0.35 3.90
C CYS A 94 -6.01 1.26 3.75
N GLY A 95 -6.89 0.97 2.78
CA GLY A 95 -8.14 1.73 2.56
C GLY A 95 -7.91 3.25 2.59
N LEU A 96 -8.45 3.96 3.58
CA LEU A 96 -8.21 5.39 3.79
C LEU A 96 -6.72 5.75 3.90
N GLY A 97 -5.97 5.04 4.74
CA GLY A 97 -4.52 5.26 4.90
C GLY A 97 -3.73 5.06 3.61
N GLY A 98 -4.22 4.21 2.70
CA GLY A 98 -3.66 4.09 1.37
C GLY A 98 -3.95 5.30 0.47
N CYS A 99 -5.16 5.88 0.55
CA CYS A 99 -5.47 7.14 -0.14
C CYS A 99 -4.55 8.27 0.33
N VAL A 100 -4.28 8.33 1.64
CA VAL A 100 -3.34 9.29 2.23
C VAL A 100 -1.92 9.04 1.72
N ALA A 101 -1.44 7.79 1.74
CA ALA A 101 -0.12 7.43 1.23
C ALA A 101 0.07 7.81 -0.25
N LEU A 102 -0.94 7.54 -1.08
CA LEU A 102 -0.93 7.87 -2.51
C LEU A 102 -0.92 9.39 -2.72
N ALA A 103 -1.75 10.13 -2.00
CA ALA A 103 -1.79 11.58 -2.06
C ALA A 103 -0.47 12.20 -1.59
N ALA A 104 0.13 11.68 -0.51
CA ALA A 104 1.43 12.12 -0.01
C ALA A 104 2.52 11.90 -1.06
N ALA A 105 2.57 10.74 -1.69
CA ALA A 105 3.55 10.47 -2.75
C ALA A 105 3.37 11.34 -4.00
N HIS A 106 2.14 11.80 -4.27
CA HIS A 106 1.86 12.69 -5.40
C HIS A 106 2.19 14.16 -5.08
N ARG A 107 1.91 14.60 -3.85
CA ARG A 107 2.00 16.00 -3.42
C ARG A 107 3.34 16.36 -2.79
N THR A 108 4.04 15.37 -2.24
CA THR A 108 5.28 15.57 -1.48
C THR A 108 6.39 14.69 -2.02
N ASN A 109 7.64 15.02 -1.66
CA ASN A 109 8.82 14.21 -2.01
C ASN A 109 9.25 13.29 -0.84
N ARG A 110 8.32 12.98 0.08
CA ARG A 110 8.60 12.20 1.30
C ARG A 110 8.52 10.68 1.07
N ALA A 111 7.74 10.23 0.09
CA ALA A 111 7.62 8.79 -0.19
C ALA A 111 8.90 8.23 -0.86
N ARG A 112 9.44 7.14 -0.30
CA ARG A 112 10.53 6.34 -0.91
C ARG A 112 9.97 5.17 -1.71
N SER A 113 8.92 4.53 -1.20
CA SER A 113 8.11 3.54 -1.91
C SER A 113 6.69 3.54 -1.36
N LEU A 114 5.78 2.84 -2.04
CA LEU A 114 4.38 2.71 -1.68
C LEU A 114 3.96 1.24 -1.65
N THR A 115 3.22 0.86 -0.61
CA THR A 115 2.47 -0.40 -0.51
C THR A 115 1.02 -0.06 -0.17
N LEU A 116 0.09 -0.46 -1.05
CA LEU A 116 -1.34 -0.13 -0.92
C LEU A 116 -2.16 -1.41 -0.78
N ILE A 117 -3.01 -1.49 0.24
CA ILE A 117 -3.79 -2.69 0.59
C ILE A 117 -5.28 -2.32 0.63
N GLY A 118 -6.10 -2.91 -0.23
CA GLY A 118 -7.55 -2.64 -0.25
C GLY A 118 -7.90 -1.16 -0.52
N THR A 119 -6.98 -0.42 -1.14
CA THR A 119 -7.11 1.03 -1.38
C THR A 119 -7.71 1.30 -2.75
N PRO A 120 -8.73 2.18 -2.86
CA PRO A 120 -9.26 2.56 -4.16
C PRO A 120 -8.23 3.35 -4.97
N ALA A 121 -8.12 3.07 -6.27
CA ALA A 121 -7.16 3.74 -7.16
C ALA A 121 -7.54 5.21 -7.44
N THR A 122 -8.82 5.56 -7.30
CA THR A 122 -9.34 6.92 -7.46
C THR A 122 -10.52 7.14 -6.50
N GLY A 123 -10.72 8.37 -6.02
CA GLY A 123 -11.79 8.71 -5.07
C GLY A 123 -13.19 8.86 -5.69
N GLY A 124 -13.38 8.45 -6.95
CA GLY A 124 -14.62 8.69 -7.71
C GLY A 124 -15.72 7.64 -7.54
N GLU A 125 -15.46 6.52 -6.87
CA GLU A 125 -16.38 5.38 -6.84
C GLU A 125 -16.51 4.77 -5.44
N PHE A 126 -16.82 5.59 -4.43
CA PHE A 126 -17.23 5.08 -3.12
C PHE A 126 -18.76 5.18 -2.98
N ASP A 127 -19.46 4.09 -3.28
CA ASP A 127 -20.88 3.94 -2.96
C ASP A 127 -21.00 3.23 -1.59
N PRO A 128 -21.49 3.91 -0.53
CA PRO A 128 -21.65 3.28 0.78
C PRO A 128 -22.63 2.09 0.77
N THR A 129 -23.46 1.94 -0.27
CA THR A 129 -24.31 0.75 -0.42
C THR A 129 -23.54 -0.50 -0.82
N ASP A 130 -22.33 -0.39 -1.37
CA ASP A 130 -21.45 -1.52 -1.68
C ASP A 130 -20.77 -2.10 -0.43
N LEU A 131 -20.77 -1.38 0.70
CA LEU A 131 -20.32 -1.90 1.98
C LEU A 131 -21.33 -2.84 2.64
N ARG A 132 -22.58 -2.88 2.15
CA ARG A 132 -23.56 -3.83 2.67
C ARG A 132 -23.25 -5.21 2.14
N ALA A 133 -23.23 -6.19 3.03
CA ALA A 133 -23.13 -7.58 2.65
C ALA A 133 -24.23 -7.93 1.63
N ASP A 134 -23.84 -8.65 0.58
CA ASP A 134 -24.81 -9.20 -0.37
C ASP A 134 -25.80 -10.08 0.39
N SER A 135 -27.10 -9.93 0.06
CA SER A 135 -28.12 -10.75 0.70
C SER A 135 -27.87 -12.24 0.42
N PRO A 136 -28.29 -13.17 1.32
CA PRO A 136 -28.13 -14.60 1.10
C PRO A 136 -28.71 -15.07 -0.25
N THR A 137 -29.80 -14.42 -0.69
CA THR A 137 -30.44 -14.66 -1.98
C THR A 137 -29.56 -14.21 -3.15
N THR A 138 -28.89 -13.05 -3.03
CA THR A 138 -27.95 -12.54 -4.03
C THR A 138 -26.77 -13.48 -4.20
N ILE A 139 -26.17 -13.94 -3.09
CA ILE A 139 -25.04 -14.88 -3.07
C ILE A 139 -25.44 -16.21 -3.73
N ARG A 140 -26.60 -16.77 -3.36
CA ARG A 140 -27.10 -18.05 -3.89
C ARG A 140 -27.45 -17.99 -5.38
N SER A 141 -27.87 -16.82 -5.87
CA SER A 141 -28.22 -16.62 -7.28
C SER A 141 -27.02 -16.48 -8.23
N GLY A 142 -25.79 -16.37 -7.70
CA GLY A 142 -24.58 -16.10 -8.49
C GLY A 142 -24.55 -14.70 -9.12
N ARG A 143 -25.60 -13.89 -8.97
CA ARG A 143 -25.65 -12.50 -9.39
C ARG A 143 -24.91 -11.64 -8.37
N ARG A 144 -23.59 -11.58 -8.48
CA ARG A 144 -22.81 -10.56 -7.77
C ARG A 144 -23.24 -9.18 -8.28
N ARG A 145 -23.31 -8.19 -7.38
CA ARG A 145 -23.52 -6.80 -7.80
C ARG A 145 -22.45 -6.41 -8.83
N PRO A 146 -22.82 -5.76 -9.94
CA PRO A 146 -21.90 -5.48 -11.06
C PRO A 146 -20.71 -4.59 -10.69
N HIS A 147 -20.73 -3.95 -9.52
CA HIS A 147 -19.70 -3.00 -9.08
C HIS A 147 -18.59 -3.65 -8.25
N CYS A 148 -18.88 -4.76 -7.55
CA CYS A 148 -17.90 -5.45 -6.70
C CYS A 148 -16.74 -6.08 -7.50
N CYS A 149 -16.92 -6.35 -8.80
CA CYS A 149 -15.90 -6.99 -9.64
C CYS A 149 -15.35 -6.11 -10.77
N ARG A 150 -15.91 -4.91 -11.03
CA ARG A 150 -15.41 -4.02 -12.10
C ARG A 150 -14.17 -3.22 -11.70
N THR A 151 -14.01 -2.93 -10.40
CA THR A 151 -12.85 -2.20 -9.85
C THR A 151 -11.54 -2.98 -9.92
N SER A 152 -11.56 -4.31 -10.13
CA SER A 152 -10.36 -5.12 -10.26
C SER A 152 -9.98 -5.51 -11.70
N SER A 153 -10.79 -5.17 -12.71
CA SER A 153 -10.61 -5.73 -14.07
C SER A 153 -10.76 -4.75 -15.24
N SER A 154 -10.92 -3.45 -15.01
CA SER A 154 -10.80 -2.46 -16.09
C SER A 154 -9.36 -1.92 -16.14
N PRO A 155 -8.57 -2.21 -17.18
CA PRO A 155 -7.31 -1.50 -17.37
C PRO A 155 -7.66 -0.04 -17.63
N ALA A 156 -7.24 0.85 -16.72
CA ALA A 156 -7.30 2.29 -16.93
C ALA A 156 -6.53 2.63 -18.21
N THR A 157 -7.26 2.72 -19.33
CA THR A 157 -6.73 3.24 -20.58
C THR A 157 -6.59 4.73 -20.38
N THR A 158 -5.40 5.17 -19.97
CA THR A 158 -5.02 6.58 -20.01
C THR A 158 -4.82 6.97 -21.47
N PRO A 159 -5.54 7.96 -22.02
CA PRO A 159 -5.09 8.61 -23.23
C PRO A 159 -4.00 9.61 -22.86
N ARG A 160 -2.96 9.68 -23.72
CA ARG A 160 -1.91 10.71 -23.76
C ARG A 160 -0.54 10.34 -23.16
N PHE A 161 0.06 9.31 -23.74
CA PHE A 161 1.52 9.29 -23.93
C PHE A 161 1.81 8.87 -25.39
N SER A 162 1.47 9.73 -26.36
CA SER A 162 1.98 9.59 -27.73
C SER A 162 3.23 10.46 -27.87
N ARG A 163 4.40 9.88 -27.59
CA ARG A 163 5.65 10.37 -28.17
C ARG A 163 5.92 9.59 -29.45
N SER A 164 6.09 10.36 -30.50
CA SER A 164 6.50 9.99 -31.85
C SER A 164 7.78 9.16 -31.86
N SER A 165 7.72 7.99 -32.49
CA SER A 165 8.82 7.49 -33.31
C SER A 165 8.23 6.56 -34.37
N SER A 166 8.04 7.13 -35.55
CA SER A 166 7.81 6.44 -36.81
C SER A 166 8.93 5.41 -37.04
N GLY A 167 8.57 4.16 -37.31
CA GLY A 167 9.52 3.08 -37.52
C GLY A 167 8.82 1.81 -37.98
N ASP A 168 8.50 1.80 -39.27
CA ASP A 168 8.04 0.68 -40.09
C ASP A 168 8.77 -0.64 -39.79
N THR A 169 8.05 -1.75 -39.59
CA THR A 169 8.09 -2.90 -40.52
C THR A 169 7.19 -4.06 -40.07
N ARG A 170 6.41 -4.51 -41.06
CA ARG A 170 5.55 -5.69 -41.10
C ARG A 170 6.35 -6.99 -40.91
N ARG A 171 5.84 -7.91 -40.07
CA ARG A 171 5.62 -9.37 -40.35
C ARG A 171 5.56 -10.20 -39.07
N THR A 172 4.41 -10.81 -38.82
CA THR A 172 4.27 -12.16 -38.22
C THR A 172 4.68 -13.22 -39.27
N PRO A 173 5.08 -14.47 -38.93
CA PRO A 173 4.23 -15.39 -38.15
C PRO A 173 4.87 -16.47 -37.24
N ARG A 174 3.95 -17.06 -36.48
CA ARG A 174 3.86 -18.37 -35.80
C ARG A 174 4.83 -19.52 -36.21
N ASN A 175 5.30 -20.20 -35.17
CA ASN A 175 5.52 -21.65 -34.95
C ASN A 175 6.23 -22.53 -35.99
N ALA A 176 7.31 -23.22 -35.57
CA ALA A 176 7.54 -24.64 -35.87
C ALA A 176 8.73 -25.26 -35.09
N PHE A 177 8.47 -26.43 -34.47
CA PHE A 177 9.33 -27.64 -34.35
C PHE A 177 10.74 -27.53 -33.72
N SER A 178 11.00 -27.99 -32.49
CA SER A 178 11.09 -29.37 -31.94
C SER A 178 12.42 -30.12 -32.17
N ARG A 179 13.02 -30.57 -31.05
CA ARG A 179 13.85 -31.78 -30.83
C ARG A 179 15.20 -31.90 -31.57
N HIS A 180 16.31 -32.02 -30.83
CA HIS A 180 16.87 -33.31 -30.40
C HIS A 180 18.22 -33.21 -29.63
N ARG A 181 18.33 -34.02 -28.55
CA ARG A 181 19.52 -34.78 -28.06
C ARG A 181 20.75 -34.00 -27.57
N ARG A 182 21.51 -34.40 -26.54
CA ARG A 182 21.54 -35.60 -25.67
C ARG A 182 22.47 -35.28 -24.47
N GLN A 183 22.09 -35.79 -23.30
CA GLN A 183 22.90 -36.42 -22.24
C GLN A 183 24.39 -36.02 -22.09
N GLN A 184 24.76 -35.63 -20.85
CA GLN A 184 25.67 -36.41 -20.00
C GLN A 184 25.67 -35.87 -18.55
N SER A 185 25.30 -36.74 -17.61
CA SER A 185 25.73 -36.77 -16.21
C SER A 185 26.24 -38.21 -15.99
N PRO A 186 26.79 -38.64 -14.84
CA PRO A 186 27.11 -37.94 -13.60
C PRO A 186 28.50 -38.32 -13.02
N THR A 187 28.94 -37.66 -11.94
CA THR A 187 29.66 -38.37 -10.87
C THR A 187 29.57 -37.60 -9.56
N SER A 188 29.60 -38.37 -8.48
CA SER A 188 29.08 -38.10 -7.15
C SER A 188 30.04 -38.66 -6.10
N ILE A 189 29.85 -38.23 -4.83
CA ILE A 189 30.24 -38.89 -3.56
C ILE A 189 31.66 -38.54 -3.01
N PRO A 190 31.93 -38.51 -1.67
CA PRO A 190 31.08 -38.73 -0.48
C PRO A 190 31.09 -37.65 0.62
N ASN A 191 30.06 -37.78 1.45
CA ASN A 191 29.85 -37.31 2.82
C ASN A 191 30.69 -38.14 3.83
N ARG A 192 31.17 -37.53 4.93
CA ARG A 192 31.64 -38.28 6.12
C ARG A 192 31.12 -37.65 7.41
N SER A 193 30.35 -38.45 8.13
CA SER A 193 29.76 -38.22 9.44
C SER A 193 30.71 -38.66 10.57
N THR A 194 30.56 -37.99 11.72
CA THR A 194 30.75 -38.45 13.12
C THR A 194 32.10 -38.98 13.59
N ARG A 195 32.61 -38.31 14.62
CA ARG A 195 33.04 -38.94 15.88
C ARG A 195 32.58 -38.08 17.05
#